data_AF-A0A7X7BCP3-F1
#
_entry.id   AF-A0A7X7BCP3-F1
#
_cell.length_a   1.000
_cell.length_b   1.000
_cell.length_c   1.000
_cell.angle_alpha   90.00
_cell.angle_beta   90.00
_cell.angle_gamma   90.00
#
_symmetry.space_group_name_H-M   'P 1'
#
loop_
_entity.id
_entity.type
_entity.pdbx_description
1 polymer ?
#
loop_
_entity_poly.entity_id
_entity_poly.type
_entity_poly.pdbx_seq_one_letter_code
_entity_poly.pdbx_strand_id
1 'polypeptide(L)'
;ILDKIDQERELSFSGMRATPYAWIYTMGTFGIVYPAIGELWTEWWRCGMPGRACGVLQYASVLMYPDEANPIFSPWTPDAGGGPPVPWETDGLIFDKPWLPENVDFLRTTLTTNYVWQAISTAAAVLHGASDASVAEGMVDDFEGRAAFVECRIQELIQYLSLPLGAVRQWITT
;
A
#
# COMPACT_ATOMS: atom_id res chain seq x y z
N ILE A 1 13.95 -3.07 -4.78
CA ILE A 1 12.47 -2.92 -4.62
C ILE A 1 11.94 -1.90 -5.62
N LEU A 2 12.50 -0.69 -5.67
CA LEU A 2 12.12 0.33 -6.66
C LEU A 2 12.12 -0.18 -8.10
N ASP A 3 13.18 -0.86 -8.54
CA ASP A 3 13.22 -1.43 -9.90
C ASP A 3 12.08 -2.40 -10.24
N LYS A 4 11.49 -3.07 -9.23
CA LYS A 4 10.31 -3.91 -9.42
C LYS A 4 9.05 -3.06 -9.54
N ILE A 5 8.91 -2.04 -8.69
CA ILE A 5 7.81 -1.07 -8.76
C ILE A 5 7.86 -0.30 -10.10
N ASP A 6 9.06 0.02 -10.59
CA ASP A 6 9.26 0.72 -11.87
C ASP A 6 8.83 -0.11 -13.09
N GLN A 7 8.58 -1.42 -12.92
CA GLN A 7 8.01 -2.30 -13.94
C GLN A 7 6.48 -2.30 -13.94
N GLU A 8 5.82 -1.71 -12.94
CA GLU A 8 4.36 -1.57 -12.92
C GLU A 8 3.90 -0.71 -14.11
N ARG A 9 2.81 -1.13 -14.76
CA ARG A 9 2.24 -0.48 -15.94
C ARG A 9 0.73 -0.30 -15.86
N GLU A 10 0.08 -1.05 -14.99
CA GLU A 10 -1.38 -1.14 -14.88
C GLU A 10 -1.79 -0.97 -13.41
N LEU A 11 -2.95 -0.37 -13.19
CA LEU A 11 -3.57 -0.21 -11.88
C LEU A 11 -4.52 -1.36 -11.58
N SER A 12 -5.29 -1.81 -12.56
CA SER A 12 -6.37 -2.78 -12.32
C SER A 12 -5.87 -4.22 -12.39
N PHE A 13 -6.14 -5.03 -11.37
CA PHE A 13 -5.78 -6.44 -11.34
C PHE A 13 -6.97 -7.35 -11.02
N SER A 14 -7.06 -8.45 -11.77
CA SER A 14 -7.98 -9.55 -11.53
C SER A 14 -7.22 -10.85 -11.27
N GLY A 15 -7.39 -11.41 -10.07
CA GLY A 15 -6.90 -12.75 -9.72
C GLY A 15 -5.68 -12.80 -8.81
N MET A 16 -5.30 -14.02 -8.44
CA MET A 16 -4.19 -14.31 -7.52
C MET A 16 -2.81 -13.99 -8.16
N ARG A 17 -1.86 -13.51 -7.34
CA ARG A 17 -0.45 -13.21 -7.71
C ARG A 17 -0.24 -11.99 -8.61
N ALA A 18 -1.10 -10.97 -8.48
CA ALA A 18 -0.83 -9.68 -9.10
C ALA A 18 0.55 -9.16 -8.65
N THR A 19 1.28 -8.49 -9.54
CA THR A 19 2.63 -7.95 -9.29
C THR A 19 2.73 -7.11 -8.00
N PRO A 20 1.69 -6.36 -7.56
CA PRO A 20 1.77 -5.55 -6.36
C PRO A 20 2.00 -6.35 -5.08
N TYR A 21 1.46 -7.57 -5.01
CA TYR A 21 1.65 -8.44 -3.85
C TYR A 21 3.12 -8.70 -3.56
N ALA A 22 3.91 -8.97 -4.61
CA ALA A 22 5.30 -9.36 -4.45
C ALA A 22 6.14 -8.23 -3.85
N TRP A 23 6.02 -7.00 -4.36
CA TRP A 23 6.83 -5.89 -3.85
C TRP A 23 6.29 -5.33 -2.54
N ILE A 24 4.98 -5.38 -2.27
CA ILE A 24 4.39 -5.00 -0.98
C ILE A 24 4.89 -5.92 0.12
N TYR A 25 4.84 -7.23 -0.08
CA TYR A 25 5.35 -8.20 0.89
C TYR A 25 6.87 -8.15 1.05
N THR A 26 7.61 -7.86 -0.03
CA THR A 26 9.06 -7.59 0.07
C THR A 26 9.32 -6.36 0.94
N MET A 27 8.48 -5.32 0.85
CA MET A 27 8.59 -4.12 1.68
C MET A 27 8.32 -4.43 3.16
N GLY A 28 7.29 -5.27 3.41
CA GLY A 28 7.04 -5.88 4.72
C GLY A 28 8.29 -6.53 5.31
N THR A 29 8.95 -7.40 4.55
CA THR A 29 10.17 -8.09 4.99
C THR A 29 11.32 -7.12 5.25
N PHE A 30 11.51 -6.12 4.38
CA PHE A 30 12.55 -5.11 4.55
C PHE A 30 12.35 -4.29 5.83
N GLY A 31 11.11 -3.95 6.17
CA GLY A 31 10.80 -3.21 7.39
C GLY A 31 11.22 -3.93 8.68
N ILE A 32 11.32 -5.26 8.65
CA ILE A 32 11.78 -6.08 9.77
C ILE A 32 13.31 -6.15 9.88
N VAL A 33 14.03 -6.11 8.75
CA VAL A 33 15.46 -6.46 8.72
C VAL A 33 16.40 -5.31 8.38
N TYR A 34 15.88 -4.19 7.86
CA TYR A 34 16.70 -3.10 7.34
C TYR A 34 16.29 -1.73 7.92
N PRO A 35 17.16 -1.05 8.70
CA PRO A 35 16.83 0.19 9.42
C PRO A 35 16.93 1.45 8.55
N ALA A 36 16.37 1.40 7.34
CA ALA A 36 16.35 2.55 6.41
C ALA A 36 15.19 2.46 5.41
N ILE A 37 14.02 1.97 5.84
CA ILE A 37 12.80 2.04 5.01
C ILE A 37 12.50 3.48 4.61
N GLY A 38 12.80 4.47 5.47
CA GLY A 38 12.44 5.87 5.23
C GLY A 38 12.94 6.43 3.90
N GLU A 39 14.17 6.11 3.51
CA GLU A 39 14.73 6.54 2.22
C GLU A 39 13.99 5.90 1.04
N LEU A 40 13.80 4.59 1.12
CA LEU A 40 13.11 3.80 0.11
C LEU A 40 11.64 4.24 -0.06
N TRP A 41 10.95 4.46 1.06
CA TRP A 41 9.58 4.94 1.11
C TRP A 41 9.45 6.33 0.49
N THR A 42 10.32 7.26 0.90
CA THR A 42 10.32 8.63 0.38
C THR A 42 10.54 8.64 -1.14
N GLU A 43 11.51 7.87 -1.63
CA GLU A 43 11.85 7.83 -3.04
C GLU A 43 10.77 7.16 -3.91
N TRP A 44 10.08 6.16 -3.36
CA TRP A 44 8.91 5.57 -3.99
C TRP A 44 7.74 6.56 -4.05
N TRP A 45 7.38 7.18 -2.93
CA TRP A 45 6.17 8.03 -2.81
C TRP A 45 6.30 9.40 -3.47
N ARG A 46 7.48 9.78 -3.95
CA ARG A 46 7.69 10.95 -4.81
C ARG A 46 7.17 10.77 -6.24
N CYS A 47 6.77 9.56 -6.62
CA CYS A 47 6.22 9.27 -7.96
C CYS A 47 7.14 9.69 -9.12
N GLY A 48 8.47 9.60 -8.94
CA GLY A 48 9.43 10.04 -9.97
C GLY A 48 9.39 9.26 -11.29
N MET A 49 8.68 8.14 -11.34
CA MET A 49 8.47 7.32 -12.54
C MET A 49 7.02 6.80 -12.59
N PRO A 50 6.47 6.51 -13.78
CA PRO A 50 5.10 5.98 -13.93
C PRO A 50 4.85 4.72 -13.10
N GLY A 51 5.80 3.77 -13.05
CA GLY A 51 5.64 2.57 -12.23
C GLY A 51 5.52 2.88 -10.73
N ARG A 52 6.23 3.91 -10.23
CA ARG A 52 6.10 4.38 -8.84
C ARG A 52 4.77 5.05 -8.58
N ALA A 53 4.27 5.84 -9.55
CA ALA A 53 2.92 6.39 -9.48
C ALA A 53 1.87 5.27 -9.40
N CYS A 54 2.00 4.22 -10.23
CA CYS A 54 1.16 3.03 -10.12
C CYS A 54 1.28 2.37 -8.74
N GLY A 55 2.50 2.13 -8.27
CA GLY A 55 2.74 1.52 -6.96
C GLY A 55 2.12 2.33 -5.81
N VAL A 56 2.23 3.66 -5.84
CA VAL A 56 1.61 4.55 -4.85
C VAL A 56 0.10 4.40 -4.85
N LEU A 57 -0.55 4.43 -6.01
CA LEU A 57 -2.01 4.25 -6.10
C LEU A 57 -2.43 2.86 -5.66
N GLN A 58 -1.69 1.82 -6.05
CA GLN A 58 -1.90 0.44 -5.61
C GLN A 58 -1.83 0.32 -4.08
N TYR A 59 -0.84 0.92 -3.42
CA TYR A 59 -0.75 0.89 -1.96
C TYR A 59 -1.81 1.76 -1.29
N ALA A 60 -2.05 2.96 -1.82
CA ALA A 60 -2.99 3.92 -1.26
C ALA A 60 -4.43 3.42 -1.34
N SER A 61 -4.79 2.64 -2.37
CA SER A 61 -6.13 2.05 -2.47
C SER A 61 -6.45 1.14 -1.28
N VAL A 62 -5.45 0.42 -0.74
CA VAL A 62 -5.59 -0.43 0.45
C VAL A 62 -5.83 0.37 1.74
N LEU A 63 -5.36 1.62 1.78
CA LEU A 63 -5.63 2.55 2.88
C LEU A 63 -6.97 3.27 2.71
N MET A 64 -7.46 3.39 1.48
CA MET A 64 -8.54 4.31 1.12
C MET A 64 -9.89 3.60 0.92
N TYR A 65 -9.87 2.32 0.57
CA TYR A 65 -11.07 1.54 0.27
C TYR A 65 -11.15 0.29 1.17
N PRO A 66 -12.37 -0.11 1.58
CA PRO A 66 -12.57 -1.47 2.07
C PRO A 66 -12.34 -2.47 0.92
N ASP A 67 -11.99 -3.70 1.27
CA ASP A 67 -11.53 -4.73 0.32
C ASP A 67 -12.51 -4.97 -0.84
N GLU A 68 -13.81 -4.89 -0.58
CA GLU A 68 -14.90 -5.16 -1.51
C GLU A 68 -15.20 -3.98 -2.45
N ALA A 69 -14.72 -2.77 -2.11
CA ALA A 69 -14.93 -1.56 -2.88
C ALA A 69 -13.64 -0.99 -3.47
N ASN A 70 -12.53 -1.73 -3.39
CA ASN A 70 -11.25 -1.29 -3.92
C ASN A 70 -11.29 -1.26 -5.46
N PRO A 71 -11.00 -0.12 -6.10
CA PRO A 71 -11.08 0.01 -7.56
C PRO A 71 -9.89 -0.61 -8.30
N ILE A 72 -8.80 -0.93 -7.61
CA ILE A 72 -7.56 -1.48 -8.16
C ILE A 72 -7.53 -3.00 -8.04
N PHE A 73 -7.95 -3.53 -6.88
CA PHE A 73 -7.93 -4.97 -6.62
C PHE A 73 -9.35 -5.53 -6.66
N SER A 74 -9.58 -6.46 -7.58
CA SER A 74 -10.85 -7.18 -7.63
C SER A 74 -11.13 -7.92 -6.31
N PRO A 75 -12.38 -7.99 -5.84
CA PRO A 75 -12.75 -8.70 -4.62
C PRO A 75 -12.26 -10.16 -4.65
N TRP A 76 -11.93 -10.69 -3.47
CA TRP A 76 -11.56 -12.08 -3.35
C TRP A 76 -12.74 -12.99 -3.69
N THR A 77 -12.48 -14.02 -4.50
CA THR A 77 -13.44 -15.10 -4.76
C THR A 77 -12.79 -16.46 -4.55
N PRO A 78 -13.55 -17.50 -4.15
CA PRO A 78 -13.00 -18.85 -3.99
C PRO A 78 -12.35 -19.40 -5.26
N ASP A 79 -12.89 -19.04 -6.43
CA ASP A 79 -12.49 -19.61 -7.72
C ASP A 79 -11.30 -18.87 -8.37
N ALA A 80 -11.18 -17.55 -8.16
CA ALA A 80 -10.14 -16.73 -8.79
C ALA A 80 -9.07 -16.19 -7.82
N GLY A 81 -9.29 -16.31 -6.51
CA GLY A 81 -8.56 -15.55 -5.51
C GLY A 81 -8.84 -14.04 -5.66
N GLY A 82 -7.85 -13.20 -5.34
CA GLY A 82 -7.93 -11.75 -5.42
C GLY A 82 -7.88 -11.07 -4.05
N GLY A 83 -8.50 -9.89 -3.96
CA GLY A 83 -8.47 -9.01 -2.80
C GLY A 83 -7.29 -8.04 -2.83
N PRO A 84 -7.31 -6.97 -2.02
CA PRO A 84 -6.12 -6.15 -1.80
C PRO A 84 -5.05 -6.94 -1.02
N PRO A 85 -3.76 -6.66 -1.26
CA PRO A 85 -2.68 -7.22 -0.47
C PRO A 85 -2.74 -6.67 0.96
N VAL A 86 -2.34 -7.50 1.93
CA VAL A 86 -2.29 -7.10 3.34
C VAL A 86 -0.98 -6.35 3.61
N PRO A 87 -1.00 -5.03 3.90
CA PRO A 87 0.20 -4.20 3.85
C PRO A 87 1.17 -4.43 5.02
N TRP A 88 0.74 -5.15 6.06
CA TRP A 88 1.58 -5.58 7.17
C TRP A 88 2.10 -7.02 7.01
N GLU A 89 1.70 -7.76 5.97
CA GLU A 89 2.25 -9.10 5.71
C GLU A 89 3.62 -9.05 5.02
N THR A 90 4.35 -10.16 5.12
CA THR A 90 5.76 -10.26 4.70
C THR A 90 5.98 -11.47 3.82
N ASP A 91 6.92 -11.35 2.87
CA ASP A 91 7.38 -12.48 2.07
C ASP A 91 8.54 -13.17 2.81
N GLY A 92 8.29 -14.33 3.42
CA GLY A 92 9.35 -15.16 4.00
C GLY A 92 9.01 -15.87 5.31
N LEU A 93 9.98 -16.65 5.80
CA LEU A 93 9.90 -17.44 7.04
C LEU A 93 10.15 -16.62 8.32
N ILE A 94 10.26 -15.28 8.21
CA ILE A 94 10.44 -14.39 9.36
C ILE A 94 9.05 -14.09 9.94
N PHE A 95 8.43 -15.13 10.49
CA PHE A 95 7.17 -15.00 11.18
C PHE A 95 7.40 -14.26 12.52
N ASP A 96 6.41 -13.47 12.93
CA ASP A 96 6.27 -12.94 14.29
C ASP A 96 7.30 -11.89 14.75
N LYS A 97 7.92 -11.15 13.85
CA LYS A 97 8.67 -9.94 14.23
C LYS A 97 7.93 -8.66 13.82
N PRO A 98 7.87 -7.65 14.70
CA PRO A 98 7.46 -6.32 14.28
C PRO A 98 8.50 -5.72 13.34
N TRP A 99 8.12 -4.64 12.64
CA TRP A 99 9.08 -3.79 11.98
C TRP A 99 10.07 -3.20 12.99
N LEU A 100 11.25 -2.83 12.51
CA LEU A 100 12.25 -2.15 13.32
C LEU A 100 11.68 -0.81 13.82
N PRO A 101 11.93 -0.43 15.10
CA PRO A 101 11.36 0.78 15.68
C PRO A 101 11.65 2.04 14.86
N GLU A 102 12.83 2.17 14.27
CA GLU A 102 13.20 3.35 13.50
C GLU A 102 12.35 3.48 12.22
N ASN A 103 11.97 2.36 11.61
CA ASN A 103 11.10 2.34 10.44
C ASN A 103 9.66 2.70 10.82
N VAL A 104 9.18 2.23 11.97
CA VAL A 104 7.85 2.57 12.50
C VAL A 104 7.78 4.06 12.89
N ASP A 105 8.81 4.57 13.56
CA ASP A 105 8.88 5.98 13.96
C ASP A 105 8.88 6.89 12.74
N PHE A 106 9.63 6.54 11.68
CA PHE A 106 9.56 7.24 10.41
C PHE A 106 8.13 7.30 9.84
N LEU A 107 7.41 6.17 9.84
CA LEU A 107 6.03 6.15 9.34
C LEU A 107 5.11 6.99 10.23
N ARG A 108 5.27 6.94 11.56
CA ARG A 108 4.48 7.72 12.52
C ARG A 108 4.63 9.23 12.30
N THR A 109 5.80 9.69 11.85
CA THR A 109 6.01 11.12 11.53
C THR A 109 5.63 11.51 10.12
N THR A 110 5.60 10.55 9.18
CA THR A 110 5.51 10.85 7.74
C THR A 110 4.15 10.47 7.13
N LEU A 111 3.65 9.27 7.42
CA LEU A 111 2.45 8.74 6.82
C LEU A 111 1.22 9.38 7.46
N THR A 112 0.82 10.51 6.92
CA THR A 112 -0.36 11.28 7.34
C THR A 112 -1.41 11.30 6.23
N THR A 113 -2.65 11.63 6.56
CA THR A 113 -3.72 11.79 5.55
C THR A 113 -3.32 12.79 4.46
N ASN A 114 -2.69 13.92 4.83
CA ASN A 114 -2.19 14.88 3.85
C ASN A 114 -1.05 14.33 2.99
N TYR A 115 -0.15 13.52 3.57
CA TYR A 115 0.92 12.87 2.80
C TYR A 115 0.35 11.90 1.76
N VAL A 116 -0.65 11.11 2.14
CA VAL A 116 -1.35 10.20 1.21
C VAL A 116 -2.07 10.98 0.12
N TRP A 117 -2.81 12.04 0.47
CA TRP A 117 -3.44 12.92 -0.50
C TRP A 117 -2.46 13.43 -1.54
N GLN A 118 -1.37 14.06 -1.10
CA GLN A 118 -0.36 14.64 -1.98
C GLN A 118 0.25 13.60 -2.92
N ALA A 119 0.51 12.39 -2.41
CA ALA A 119 1.06 11.31 -3.19
C ALA A 119 0.06 10.79 -4.25
N ILE A 120 -1.22 10.63 -3.89
CA ILE A 120 -2.29 10.25 -4.84
C ILE A 120 -2.43 11.31 -5.93
N SER A 121 -2.53 12.60 -5.57
CA SER A 121 -2.66 13.68 -6.56
C SER A 121 -1.45 13.74 -7.50
N THR A 122 -0.24 13.56 -6.95
CA THR A 122 0.98 13.53 -7.75
C THR A 122 1.00 12.32 -8.68
N ALA A 123 0.62 11.14 -8.19
CA ALA A 123 0.56 9.93 -8.99
C ALA A 123 -0.45 10.05 -10.13
N ALA A 124 -1.65 10.58 -9.87
CA ALA A 124 -2.67 10.83 -10.89
C ALA A 124 -2.17 11.80 -11.97
N ALA A 125 -1.47 12.88 -11.58
CA ALA A 125 -0.86 13.79 -12.53
C ALA A 125 0.22 13.12 -13.41
N VAL A 126 1.05 12.24 -12.83
CA VAL A 126 2.07 11.47 -13.56
C VAL A 126 1.43 10.49 -14.55
N LEU A 127 0.28 9.91 -14.20
CA LEU A 127 -0.44 8.93 -15.02
C LEU A 127 -1.49 9.57 -15.94
N HIS A 128 -1.57 10.90 -16.00
CA HIS A 128 -2.55 11.57 -16.86
C HIS A 128 -2.37 11.14 -18.33
N GLY A 129 -3.47 10.71 -18.95
CA GLY A 129 -3.47 10.19 -20.34
C GLY A 129 -3.02 8.74 -20.49
N ALA A 130 -2.67 8.03 -19.40
CA ALA A 130 -2.50 6.57 -19.41
C ALA A 130 -3.85 5.85 -19.52
N SER A 131 -3.84 4.55 -19.84
CA SER A 131 -5.06 3.74 -19.97
C SER A 131 -5.93 3.76 -18.70
N ASP A 132 -5.28 3.84 -17.54
CA ASP A 132 -5.93 3.74 -16.23
C ASP A 132 -6.05 5.09 -15.53
N ALA A 133 -5.90 6.20 -16.27
CA ALA A 133 -5.98 7.55 -15.73
C ALA A 133 -7.30 7.82 -14.99
N SER A 134 -8.42 7.25 -15.48
CA SER A 134 -9.73 7.39 -14.85
C SER A 134 -9.81 6.79 -13.45
N VAL A 135 -9.08 5.70 -13.18
CA VAL A 135 -9.00 5.11 -11.84
C VAL A 135 -8.22 6.02 -10.91
N ALA A 136 -7.08 6.55 -11.38
CA ALA A 136 -6.26 7.46 -10.61
C ALA A 136 -7.01 8.78 -10.30
N GLU A 137 -7.70 9.35 -11.27
CA GLU A 137 -8.53 10.55 -11.12
C GLU A 137 -9.72 10.27 -10.17
N GLY A 138 -10.38 9.13 -10.28
CA GLY A 138 -11.44 8.74 -9.34
C GLY A 138 -10.95 8.63 -7.88
N MET A 139 -9.73 8.13 -7.67
CA MET A 139 -9.11 8.13 -6.33
C MET A 139 -8.78 9.54 -5.83
N VAL A 140 -8.53 10.51 -6.71
CA VAL A 140 -8.36 11.92 -6.31
C VAL A 140 -9.71 12.48 -5.85
N ASP A 141 -10.76 12.26 -6.65
CA ASP A 141 -12.11 12.77 -6.37
C ASP A 141 -12.71 12.17 -5.08
N ASP A 142 -12.48 10.89 -4.84
CA ASP A 142 -12.98 10.18 -3.67
C ASP A 142 -12.27 10.55 -2.35
N PHE A 143 -11.09 11.16 -2.41
CA PHE A 143 -10.20 11.28 -1.25
C PHE A 143 -10.81 12.08 -0.11
N GLU A 144 -11.45 13.21 -0.40
CA GLU A 144 -12.06 14.08 0.62
C GLU A 144 -13.12 13.32 1.43
N GLY A 145 -13.99 12.56 0.75
CA GLY A 145 -15.02 11.74 1.39
C GLY A 145 -14.47 10.56 2.21
N ARG A 146 -13.21 10.18 1.99
CA ARG A 146 -12.56 9.02 2.62
C ARG A 146 -11.43 9.40 3.60
N ALA A 147 -11.14 10.69 3.78
CA ALA A 147 -10.01 11.16 4.59
C ALA A 147 -10.00 10.59 6.03
N ALA A 148 -11.16 10.52 6.68
CA ALA A 148 -11.28 9.95 8.03
C ALA A 148 -11.05 8.43 8.06
N PHE A 149 -11.47 7.71 7.02
CA PHE A 149 -11.20 6.28 6.88
C PHE A 149 -9.70 6.03 6.66
N VAL A 150 -9.08 6.82 5.77
CA VAL A 150 -7.62 6.78 5.53
C VAL A 150 -6.85 7.03 6.81
N GLU A 151 -7.24 8.03 7.62
CA GLU A 151 -6.60 8.31 8.90
C GLU A 151 -6.67 7.10 9.85
N CYS A 152 -7.83 6.47 9.98
CA CYS A 152 -8.01 5.27 10.79
C CYS A 152 -7.11 4.12 10.29
N ARG A 153 -7.11 3.86 8.98
CA ARG A 153 -6.30 2.80 8.35
C ARG A 153 -4.80 3.02 8.51
N ILE A 154 -4.34 4.27 8.47
CA ILE A 154 -2.94 4.62 8.77
C ILE A 154 -2.60 4.27 10.22
N GLN A 155 -3.47 4.62 11.18
CA GLN A 155 -3.24 4.32 12.59
C GLN A 155 -3.19 2.81 12.85
N GLU A 156 -4.14 2.06 12.27
CA GLU A 156 -4.16 0.60 12.31
C GLU A 156 -2.90 -0.01 11.71
N LEU A 157 -2.49 0.45 10.52
CA LEU A 157 -1.26 -0.01 9.88
C LEU A 157 -0.05 0.19 10.80
N ILE A 158 0.15 1.40 11.32
CA ILE A 158 1.28 1.69 12.22
C ILE A 158 1.23 0.79 13.47
N GLN A 159 0.04 0.57 14.03
CA GLN A 159 -0.14 -0.34 15.16
C GLN A 159 0.26 -1.77 14.79
N TYR A 160 -0.21 -2.30 13.66
CA TYR A 160 0.11 -3.67 13.23
C TYR A 160 1.60 -3.85 12.93
N LEU A 161 2.24 -2.86 12.30
CA LEU A 161 3.68 -2.88 12.05
C LEU A 161 4.52 -2.82 13.35
N SER A 162 3.95 -2.27 14.43
CA SER A 162 4.59 -2.20 15.75
C SER A 162 4.48 -3.51 16.55
N LEU A 163 3.64 -4.45 16.11
CA LEU A 163 3.35 -5.69 16.83
C LEU A 163 3.96 -6.91 16.12
N PRO A 164 4.33 -7.96 16.86
CA PRO A 164 4.57 -9.29 16.28
C PRO A 164 3.36 -9.74 15.47
N LEU A 165 3.56 -10.23 14.24
CA LEU A 165 2.48 -10.66 13.33
C LEU A 165 1.46 -11.64 13.96
N GLY A 166 1.91 -12.56 14.83
CA GLY A 166 1.04 -13.46 15.58
C GLY A 166 0.03 -12.78 16.51
N ALA A 167 0.26 -11.53 16.92
CA ALA A 167 -0.68 -10.75 17.74
C ALA A 167 -1.78 -10.06 16.91
N VAL A 168 -1.58 -9.88 15.61
CA VAL A 168 -2.53 -9.21 14.69
C VAL A 168 -3.67 -10.16 14.29
N ARG A 169 -3.41 -11.48 14.28
CA ARG A 169 -4.39 -12.51 13.88
C ARG A 169 -5.57 -12.74 14.85
N GLN A 170 -5.57 -12.12 16.04
CA GLN A 170 -6.63 -12.32 17.03
C GLN A 170 -7.86 -11.41 16.86
N TRP A 171 -7.86 -10.46 15.92
CA TRP A 171 -8.89 -9.42 15.82
C TRP A 171 -9.70 -9.40 14.52
N ILE A 172 -9.38 -10.28 13.56
CA ILE A 172 -10.10 -10.38 12.27
C ILE A 172 -11.25 -11.42 12.35
N THR A 173 -11.46 -12.09 13.49
CA THR A 173 -12.51 -13.13 13.67
C THR A 173 -13.60 -12.78 14.68
N THR A 174 -13.93 -11.50 14.84
CA THR A 174 -15.11 -11.07 15.63
C THR A 174 -15.98 -10.11 14.86
#